data_AF-A0A3C0VDM9-F1
#
_entry.id   AF-A0A3C0VDM9-F1
#
_cell.length_a   1.000
_cell.length_b   1.000
_cell.length_c   1.000
_cell.angle_alpha   90.00
_cell.angle_beta   90.00
_cell.angle_gamma   90.00
#
_symmetry.space_group_name_H-M   'P 1'
#
loop_
_entity.id
_entity.type
_entity.pdbx_description
1 polymer ?
#
loop_
_entity_poly.entity_id
_entity_poly.type
_entity_poly.pdbx_seq_one_letter_code
_entity_poly.pdbx_strand_id
1 'polypeptide(L)'
;FWAPWCGPCKMQLPILQKVADALGNRAKIAKVNVDDSPDTAQQFGVQSIPTLVLLKNGAEVARFTGVTDQKKLQAAVEGAL
;
A
#
# COMPACT_ATOMS: atom_id res chain seq x y z
N PHE A 1 0.94 0.09 -4.77
CA PHE A 1 0.86 0.29 -6.23
C PHE A 1 0.14 1.58 -6.55
N TRP A 2 0.73 2.44 -7.37
CA TRP A 2 0.23 3.77 -7.68
C TRP A 2 0.71 4.23 -9.07
N ALA A 3 0.26 5.39 -9.53
CA ALA A 3 0.76 6.09 -10.72
C ALA A 3 0.60 7.63 -10.56
N PRO A 4 1.40 8.46 -11.24
CA PRO A 4 1.33 9.93 -11.11
C PRO A 4 0.03 10.54 -11.65
N TRP A 5 -0.60 9.88 -12.62
CA TRP A 5 -1.88 10.28 -13.21
C TRP A 5 -3.09 9.81 -12.39
N CYS A 6 -2.91 8.94 -11.40
CA CYS A 6 -3.99 8.39 -10.59
C CYS A 6 -4.42 9.38 -9.49
N GLY A 7 -5.57 10.05 -9.70
CA GLY A 7 -6.19 10.96 -8.74
C GLY A 7 -6.38 10.35 -7.33
N PRO A 8 -7.03 9.17 -7.20
CA PRO A 8 -7.18 8.49 -5.91
C PRO A 8 -5.84 8.14 -5.24
N CYS A 9 -4.79 7.85 -6.01
CA CYS A 9 -3.46 7.58 -5.48
C CYS A 9 -2.86 8.83 -4.81
N LYS A 10 -3.06 10.02 -5.39
CA LYS A 10 -2.64 11.29 -4.78
C LYS A 10 -3.30 11.52 -3.43
N MET A 11 -4.53 11.04 -3.22
CA MET A 11 -5.21 11.06 -1.92
C MET A 11 -4.63 10.01 -0.94
N GLN A 12 -4.30 8.81 -1.43
CA GLN A 12 -3.78 7.72 -0.60
C GLN A 12 -2.36 8.00 -0.07
N LEU A 13 -1.50 8.62 -0.86
CA LEU A 13 -0.10 8.88 -0.50
C LEU A 13 0.10 9.64 0.83
N PRO A 14 -0.56 10.78 1.11
CA PRO A 14 -0.43 11.47 2.39
C PRO A 14 -1.00 10.65 3.56
N ILE A 15 -1.98 9.77 3.34
CA ILE A 15 -2.48 8.85 4.37
C ILE A 15 -1.38 7.84 4.72
N LEU A 16 -0.73 7.25 3.71
CA LEU A 16 0.38 6.32 3.92
C LEU A 16 1.56 6.98 4.64
N GLN A 17 1.84 8.26 4.38
CA GLN A 17 2.89 8.98 5.11
C GLN A 17 2.58 9.02 6.61
N LYS A 18 1.35 9.37 7.00
CA LYS A 18 0.93 9.37 8.41
C LYS A 18 0.98 7.97 9.04
N VAL A 19 0.69 6.94 8.26
CA VAL A 19 0.81 5.53 8.70
C VAL A 19 2.28 5.19 8.94
N ALA A 20 3.20 5.56 8.04
CA ALA A 20 4.64 5.36 8.23
C ALA A 20 5.15 6.07 9.48
N ASP A 21 4.76 7.34 9.68
CA ASP A 21 5.18 8.14 10.83
C ASP A 21 4.73 7.50 12.15
N ALA A 22 3.52 6.95 12.20
CA ALA A 22 2.97 6.30 13.40
C ALA A 22 3.55 4.90 13.67
N LEU A 23 3.93 4.16 12.63
CA LEU A 23 4.46 2.81 12.77
C LEU A 23 5.97 2.83 13.04
N GLY A 24 6.68 3.86 12.60
CA GLY A 24 8.13 3.97 12.72
C GLY A 24 8.82 2.76 12.08
N ASN A 25 9.73 2.13 12.81
CA ASN A 25 10.51 0.99 12.30
C ASN A 25 9.75 -0.35 12.31
N ARG A 26 8.50 -0.39 12.77
CA ARG A 26 7.70 -1.63 12.85
C ARG A 26 7.25 -2.15 11.47
N ALA A 27 7.15 -1.26 10.48
CA ALA A 27 6.78 -1.61 9.12
C ALA A 27 7.46 -0.69 8.11
N LYS A 28 7.65 -1.17 6.88
CA LYS A 28 8.17 -0.38 5.76
C LYS A 28 7.07 -0.18 4.73
N ILE A 29 6.90 1.06 4.25
CA ILE A 29 6.01 1.37 3.14
C ILE A 29 6.83 1.47 1.86
N ALA A 30 6.58 0.55 0.92
CA ALA A 30 7.17 0.59 -0.41
C ALA A 30 6.15 1.14 -1.43
N LYS A 31 6.59 2.07 -2.27
CA LYS A 31 5.79 2.61 -3.38
C LYS A 31 6.27 1.98 -4.68
N VAL A 32 5.36 1.26 -5.35
CA VAL A 32 5.61 0.69 -6.67
C VAL A 32 4.77 1.45 -7.69
N ASN A 33 5.43 2.17 -8.59
CA ASN A 33 4.77 2.80 -9.74
C ASN A 33 4.45 1.71 -10.78
N VAL A 34 3.19 1.59 -11.19
CA VAL A 34 2.78 0.56 -12.15
C VAL A 34 3.30 0.83 -13.57
N ASP A 35 3.60 2.09 -13.90
CA ASP A 35 4.16 2.45 -15.20
C ASP A 35 5.64 2.04 -15.30
N ASP A 36 6.39 2.18 -14.20
CA ASP A 36 7.83 1.85 -14.15
C ASP A 36 8.09 0.37 -13.83
N SER A 37 7.10 -0.34 -13.27
CA SER A 37 7.23 -1.73 -12.82
C SER A 37 6.00 -2.57 -13.17
N PRO A 38 5.67 -2.71 -14.48
CA PRO A 38 4.47 -3.42 -14.93
C PRO A 38 4.49 -4.91 -14.56
N ASP A 39 5.65 -5.58 -14.66
CA ASP A 39 5.79 -7.00 -14.32
C ASP A 39 5.52 -7.24 -12.84
N THR A 40 6.03 -6.39 -11.95
CA THR A 40 5.76 -6.46 -10.52
C THR A 40 4.27 -6.24 -10.23
N ALA A 41 3.64 -5.26 -10.90
CA ALA A 41 2.19 -5.04 -10.75
C ALA A 41 1.38 -6.26 -11.19
N GLN A 42 1.79 -6.91 -12.29
CA GLN A 42 1.16 -8.13 -12.79
C GLN A 42 1.36 -9.32 -11.84
N GLN A 43 2.57 -9.53 -11.33
CA GLN A 43 2.88 -10.59 -10.37
C GLN A 43 2.04 -10.50 -9.10
N PHE A 44 1.75 -9.27 -8.63
CA PHE A 44 0.86 -9.03 -7.49
C PHE A 44 -0.63 -8.99 -7.84
N GLY A 45 -1.00 -9.25 -9.11
CA GLY A 45 -2.39 -9.24 -9.58
C GLY A 45 -3.08 -7.88 -9.43
N VAL A 46 -2.36 -6.78 -9.65
CA VAL A 46 -2.90 -5.43 -9.51
C VAL A 46 -3.76 -5.09 -10.73
N GLN A 47 -5.08 -4.96 -10.52
CA GLN A 47 -6.04 -4.64 -11.58
C GLN A 47 -6.54 -3.19 -11.54
N SER A 48 -6.35 -2.51 -10.42
CA SER A 48 -6.73 -1.11 -10.22
C SER A 48 -5.76 -0.44 -9.25
N ILE A 49 -5.73 0.88 -9.24
CA ILE A 49 -4.86 1.65 -8.34
C ILE A 49 -5.67 2.76 -7.63
N PRO A 50 -5.34 3.08 -6.36
CA PRO A 50 -4.27 2.49 -5.56
C PRO A 50 -4.62 1.08 -5.07
N THR A 51 -3.63 0.19 -5.06
CA THR A 51 -3.70 -1.10 -4.35
C THR A 51 -2.57 -1.16 -3.33
N LEU A 52 -2.90 -1.55 -2.11
CA LEU A 52 -1.99 -1.76 -1.00
C LEU A 52 -1.97 -3.26 -0.69
N VAL A 53 -0.78 -3.82 -0.59
CA VAL A 53 -0.55 -5.22 -0.22
C VAL A 53 0.30 -5.21 1.04
N LEU A 54 -0.20 -5.84 2.10
CA LEU A 54 0.54 -6.02 3.34
C LEU A 54 1.23 -7.38 3.30
N LEU A 55 2.56 -7.35 3.43
CA LEU A 55 3.40 -8.54 3.44
C LEU A 55 3.95 -8.79 4.85
N LYS A 56 3.87 -10.04 5.31
CA LYS A 56 4.57 -10.53 6.51
C LYS A 56 5.33 -11.80 6.13
N ASN A 57 6.62 -11.85 6.43
CA ASN A 57 7.48 -13.02 6.14
C ASN A 57 7.39 -13.52 4.69
N GLY A 58 7.27 -12.60 3.73
CA GLY A 58 7.17 -12.91 2.30
C GLY A 58 5.78 -13.30 1.80
N ALA A 59 4.78 -13.40 2.67
CA ALA A 59 3.41 -13.75 2.31
C ALA A 59 2.46 -12.54 2.39
N GLU A 60 1.49 -12.48 1.48
CA GLU A 60 0.37 -11.53 1.53
C GLU A 60 -0.58 -11.89 2.67
N VAL A 61 -0.73 -10.98 3.64
CA VAL A 61 -1.63 -11.16 4.79
C VAL A 61 -2.85 -10.23 4.74
N ALA A 62 -2.80 -9.17 3.94
CA ALA A 62 -3.95 -8.31 3.69
C ALA A 62 -3.81 -7.54 2.37
N ARG A 63 -4.96 -7.18 1.78
CA ARG A 63 -5.07 -6.37 0.57
C ARG A 63 -6.12 -5.31 0.71
N PHE A 64 -5.83 -4.12 0.19
CA PHE A 64 -6.78 -3.02 0.11
C PHE A 64 -6.75 -2.42 -1.30
N THR A 65 -7.92 -2.28 -1.90
CA THR A 65 -8.10 -1.67 -3.22
C THR A 65 -8.90 -0.39 -3.07
N GLY A 66 -8.41 0.69 -3.67
CA GLY A 66 -8.97 2.03 -3.53
C GLY A 66 -8.46 2.77 -2.30
N VAL A 67 -9.01 3.98 -2.10
CA VAL A 67 -8.60 4.83 -0.97
C VAL A 67 -9.02 4.19 0.34
N THR A 68 -8.06 4.03 1.26
CA THR A 68 -8.23 3.39 2.56
C THR A 68 -7.71 4.32 3.64
N ASP A 69 -8.50 4.52 4.69
CA ASP A 69 -8.20 5.45 5.77
C ASP A 69 -7.05 4.96 6.67
N GLN A 70 -6.47 5.91 7.41
CA GLN A 70 -5.32 5.67 8.28
C GLN A 70 -5.58 4.64 9.37
N LYS A 71 -6.75 4.69 10.03
CA LYS A 71 -7.05 3.83 11.18
C LYS A 71 -7.14 2.38 10.76
N LYS A 72 -7.81 2.12 9.62
CA LYS A 72 -7.92 0.77 9.05
C LYS A 72 -6.55 0.20 8.68
N LEU A 73 -5.66 1.01 8.10
CA LEU A 73 -4.31 0.56 7.75
C LEU A 73 -3.45 0.29 8.99
N GLN A 74 -3.51 1.15 10.00
CA GLN A 74 -2.78 0.94 11.27
C GLN A 74 -3.23 -0.34 11.96
N ALA A 75 -4.54 -0.55 12.11
CA ALA A 75 -5.09 -1.76 12.72
C ALA A 75 -4.67 -3.03 11.97
N ALA A 76 -4.64 -3.00 10.63
CA ALA A 76 -4.20 -4.13 9.82
C ALA A 76 -2.72 -4.46 10.02
N VAL A 77 -1.85 -3.43 10.10
CA VAL A 77 -0.43 -3.65 10.38
C VAL A 77 -0.24 -4.18 11.80
N GLU A 78 -0.90 -3.59 12.80
CA GLU A 78 -0.75 -3.99 14.20
C GLU A 78 -1.25 -5.41 14.47
N GLY A 79 -2.36 -5.80 13.85
CA GLY A 79 -2.84 -7.19 13.91
C GLY A 79 -1.94 -8.19 13.17
N ALA A 80 -1.04 -7.69 12.32
CA ALA A 80 -0.06 -8.49 11.59
C ALA A 80 1.35 -8.41 12.18
N LEU A 81 1.61 -7.67 13.26
CA LEU A 81 2.89 -7.76 14.00
C LEU A 81 2.95 -9.08 14.78
#